data_AF-A0A1G0K703-F1
#
_entry.id   AF-A0A1G0K703-F1
#
_cell.length_a   1.000
_cell.length_b   1.000
_cell.length_c   1.000
_cell.angle_alpha   90.00
_cell.angle_beta   90.00
_cell.angle_gamma   90.00
#
_symmetry.space_group_name_H-M   'P 1'
#
loop_
_entity.id
_entity.type
_entity.pdbx_description
1 polymer ?
#
loop_
_entity_poly.entity_id
_entity_poly.type
_entity_poly.pdbx_seq_one_letter_code
_entity_poly.pdbx_strand_id
1 'polypeptide(L)'
;MKVNSTPSPLLFLVLNSLLFVTSVTIGADSEILKAERLIEEYNCSVCHGESGESPNNEWPNLAGQKAEYLVNSLEYYRVGRRANILMSPVAELLNGKEIELLANYYSQYVLPLPSKKSTESDDSAIELLASTFCAMCHGPQGISIRDDWPNLAAQKSEYLANQIRAYHSRERVDDVIMNASSHLLYENEITAVANYYSQLPGCSYVNESDSDKLCHLVSNGFNEKITYFGEGIYTYSYSTWSPIFVVTSEGAIVFDPINEEAAERVKEELASLGQKARYVILTHAHGDHVGGAKVFDEEAIIIAHDKTKAQIEARRKMELEVANRVGRTPNLEALPEVTFSTSLTLEVGDKVIELESLEDPTHSVGDLITVKINNPSLLILVDGVVPYGLAFMDFRATPIYTLLKNTRALEEMDFEYFSNGHSMVLPKETVTAFREYVEFIVTTVEKSIADGKTLQETQDSVVLPEEFDSWINKMPFPPMSEDEKHQALNVRLRFNVGGAYRQIKAYQNGEEVIDIHNMSL
;
A
#
# COMPACT_ATOMS: atom_id res chain seq x y z
N MET A 1 22.54 75.84 -50.06
CA MET A 1 21.12 76.06 -49.70
C MET A 1 20.23 75.31 -50.69
N LYS A 2 19.71 74.17 -50.24
CA LYS A 2 18.71 73.23 -50.83
C LYS A 2 18.81 71.98 -49.93
N VAL A 3 17.83 71.16 -49.56
CA VAL A 3 16.37 71.01 -49.73
C VAL A 3 16.01 69.88 -48.71
N ASN A 4 14.87 69.97 -48.02
CA ASN A 4 14.34 68.87 -47.20
C ASN A 4 13.79 67.73 -48.09
N SER A 5 13.95 66.48 -47.66
CA SER A 5 13.10 65.36 -48.07
C SER A 5 13.08 64.25 -47.02
N THR A 6 11.89 64.02 -46.47
CA THR A 6 11.44 62.90 -45.64
C THR A 6 11.50 61.55 -46.35
N PRO A 7 11.40 60.42 -45.62
CA PRO A 7 10.65 59.27 -46.10
C PRO A 7 9.45 58.91 -45.21
N SER A 8 8.45 58.32 -45.87
CA SER A 8 7.10 57.96 -45.43
C SER A 8 7.00 56.68 -44.58
N PRO A 9 5.85 56.45 -43.90
CA PRO A 9 5.57 55.31 -43.03
C PRO A 9 4.79 54.17 -43.74
N LEU A 10 4.86 52.95 -43.19
CA LEU A 10 4.00 51.75 -43.29
C LEU A 10 4.93 50.56 -42.95
N LEU A 11 4.71 49.70 -41.95
CA LEU A 11 3.53 48.88 -41.68
C LEU A 11 3.57 48.32 -40.24
N PHE A 12 2.41 48.26 -39.61
CA PHE A 12 2.10 47.68 -38.29
C PHE A 12 2.01 46.12 -38.32
N LEU A 13 2.03 45.50 -37.12
CA LEU A 13 1.82 44.07 -36.75
C LEU A 13 3.05 43.16 -36.97
N VAL A 14 3.61 42.47 -35.97
CA VAL A 14 3.03 41.44 -35.07
C VAL A 14 3.72 41.54 -33.68
N LEU A 15 3.00 41.93 -32.62
CA LEU A 15 2.34 41.09 -31.61
C LEU A 15 3.27 40.24 -30.72
N ASN A 16 3.29 40.63 -29.43
CA ASN A 16 3.63 39.90 -28.21
C ASN A 16 3.67 38.36 -28.34
N SER A 17 4.83 37.77 -28.07
CA SER A 17 4.92 36.39 -27.57
C SER A 17 6.32 36.12 -27.02
N LEU A 18 6.37 35.43 -25.87
CA LEU A 18 7.53 35.00 -25.08
C LEU A 18 8.02 35.96 -23.98
N LEU A 19 7.22 36.05 -22.92
CA LEU A 19 7.72 36.19 -21.55
C LEU A 19 6.85 35.31 -20.64
N PHE A 20 6.97 33.99 -20.80
CA PHE A 20 6.57 33.03 -19.79
C PHE A 20 7.46 31.80 -19.92
N VAL A 21 7.80 31.21 -18.78
CA VAL A 21 8.63 30.03 -18.55
C VAL A 21 10.14 30.29 -18.51
N THR A 22 10.66 30.55 -17.31
CA THR A 22 11.84 29.88 -16.72
C THR A 22 12.00 30.31 -15.26
N SER A 23 11.28 29.67 -14.35
CA SER A 23 11.53 29.84 -12.91
C SER A 23 11.60 28.52 -12.13
N VAL A 24 11.62 27.38 -12.84
CA VAL A 24 11.58 26.04 -12.21
C VAL A 24 12.95 25.33 -12.21
N THR A 25 13.96 25.79 -12.96
CA THR A 25 15.23 25.07 -13.09
C THR A 25 16.34 25.46 -12.10
N ILE A 26 16.24 26.61 -11.40
CA ILE A 26 17.33 27.07 -10.51
C ILE A 26 17.38 26.29 -9.18
N GLY A 27 16.26 25.72 -8.73
CA GLY A 27 16.16 25.01 -7.45
C GLY A 27 16.85 23.64 -7.45
N ALA A 28 16.55 22.80 -8.44
CA ALA A 28 17.06 21.43 -8.53
C ALA A 28 18.58 21.37 -8.71
N ASP A 29 19.15 22.22 -9.57
CA ASP A 29 20.59 22.34 -9.78
C ASP A 29 21.32 22.78 -8.50
N SER A 30 20.66 23.54 -7.61
CA SER A 30 21.26 24.01 -6.37
C SER A 30 21.32 22.95 -5.26
N GLU A 31 20.38 22.01 -5.21
CA GLU A 31 20.34 20.94 -4.21
C GLU A 31 21.30 19.80 -4.56
N ILE A 32 21.42 19.45 -5.85
CA ILE A 32 22.42 18.48 -6.33
C ILE A 32 23.85 18.94 -5.97
N LEU A 33 24.18 20.20 -6.25
CA LEU A 33 25.49 20.78 -5.88
C LEU A 33 25.73 20.82 -4.37
N LYS A 34 24.68 20.93 -3.54
CA LYS A 34 24.80 20.85 -2.08
C LYS A 34 25.09 19.42 -1.64
N ALA A 35 24.37 18.44 -2.19
CA ALA A 35 24.59 17.03 -1.91
C ALA A 35 26.01 16.59 -2.31
N GLU A 36 26.50 16.97 -3.49
CA GLU A 36 27.88 16.67 -3.94
C GLU A 36 28.94 17.21 -2.97
N ARG A 37 28.75 18.43 -2.44
CA ARG A 37 29.65 18.99 -1.43
C ARG A 37 29.63 18.21 -0.12
N LEU A 38 28.45 17.78 0.34
CA LEU A 38 28.33 16.95 1.54
C LEU A 38 28.99 15.58 1.32
N ILE A 39 28.84 14.99 0.13
CA ILE A 39 29.49 13.71 -0.23
C ILE A 39 31.01 13.83 -0.16
N GLU A 40 31.59 14.92 -0.65
CA GLU A 40 33.02 15.20 -0.57
C GLU A 40 33.46 15.47 0.89
N GLU A 41 32.72 16.32 1.61
CA GLU A 41 33.03 16.71 2.99
C GLU A 41 33.04 15.50 3.95
N TYR A 42 32.05 14.63 3.83
CA TYR A 42 31.89 13.44 4.69
C TYR A 42 32.43 12.15 4.06
N ASN A 43 33.06 12.24 2.87
CA ASN A 43 33.65 11.12 2.14
C ASN A 43 32.68 9.94 1.91
N CYS A 44 31.39 10.22 1.63
CA CYS A 44 30.38 9.18 1.45
C CYS A 44 30.75 8.23 0.29
N SER A 45 31.29 8.77 -0.80
CA SER A 45 31.62 7.99 -2.01
C SER A 45 32.77 7.01 -1.81
N VAL A 46 33.62 7.19 -0.78
CA VAL A 46 34.70 6.24 -0.46
C VAL A 46 34.13 4.87 -0.06
N CYS A 47 33.02 4.85 0.66
CA CYS A 47 32.39 3.62 1.15
C CYS A 47 31.20 3.19 0.28
N HIS A 48 30.43 4.14 -0.23
CA HIS A 48 29.20 3.85 -0.96
C HIS A 48 29.32 4.02 -2.47
N GLY A 49 30.45 4.49 -2.99
CA GLY A 49 30.64 4.80 -4.40
C GLY A 49 30.04 6.16 -4.80
N GLU A 50 30.55 6.74 -5.88
CA GLU A 50 30.07 8.03 -6.43
C GLU A 50 28.57 7.95 -6.77
N SER A 51 28.17 6.86 -7.41
CA SER A 51 26.77 6.61 -7.78
C SER A 51 26.01 5.77 -6.75
N GLY A 52 26.52 5.55 -5.54
CA GLY A 52 25.86 4.71 -4.55
C GLY A 52 26.01 3.19 -4.76
N GLU A 53 26.87 2.74 -5.68
CA GLU A 53 27.30 1.34 -5.78
C GLU A 53 28.56 1.11 -4.94
N SER A 54 28.43 0.36 -3.85
CA SER A 54 29.56 0.12 -2.95
C SER A 54 30.60 -0.82 -3.59
N PRO A 55 31.91 -0.53 -3.46
CA PRO A 55 32.97 -1.44 -3.89
C PRO A 55 33.20 -2.60 -2.91
N ASN A 56 32.58 -2.60 -1.73
CA ASN A 56 32.73 -3.61 -0.69
C ASN A 56 31.45 -4.43 -0.53
N ASN A 57 31.56 -5.74 -0.30
CA ASN A 57 30.39 -6.62 -0.13
C ASN A 57 29.73 -6.49 1.26
N GLU A 58 30.45 -5.98 2.26
CA GLU A 58 29.92 -5.76 3.61
C GLU A 58 29.20 -4.40 3.76
N TRP A 59 29.37 -3.51 2.78
CA TRP A 59 28.79 -2.17 2.80
C TRP A 59 27.61 -2.09 1.82
N PRO A 60 26.54 -1.34 2.18
CA PRO A 60 25.36 -1.30 1.33
C PRO A 60 25.61 -0.49 0.06
N ASN A 61 25.01 -0.97 -1.03
CA ASN A 61 24.60 -0.11 -2.11
C ASN A 61 23.51 0.86 -1.61
N LEU A 62 23.71 2.15 -1.86
CA LEU A 62 22.70 3.20 -1.68
C LEU A 62 21.89 3.41 -2.96
N ALA A 63 22.49 3.16 -4.12
CA ALA A 63 21.78 3.10 -5.39
C ALA A 63 20.69 2.02 -5.35
N GLY A 64 19.54 2.33 -5.93
CA GLY A 64 18.38 1.44 -5.93
C GLY A 64 17.66 1.37 -4.59
N GLN A 65 18.05 2.14 -3.56
CA GLN A 65 17.28 2.33 -2.34
C GLN A 65 16.38 3.56 -2.43
N LYS A 66 15.37 3.59 -1.56
CA LYS A 66 14.38 4.66 -1.48
C LYS A 66 14.87 5.79 -0.57
N ALA A 67 14.52 7.02 -0.91
CA ALA A 67 14.92 8.20 -0.15
C ALA A 67 14.49 8.12 1.31
N GLU A 68 13.22 7.78 1.59
CA GLU A 68 12.72 7.70 2.96
C GLU A 68 13.44 6.62 3.79
N TYR A 69 13.67 5.42 3.24
CA TYR A 69 14.49 4.40 3.91
C TYR A 69 15.92 4.89 4.20
N LEU A 70 16.54 5.65 3.29
CA LEU A 70 17.87 6.22 3.49
C LEU A 70 17.88 7.31 4.58
N VAL A 71 16.86 8.18 4.61
CA VAL A 71 16.64 9.16 5.69
C VAL A 71 16.53 8.44 7.03
N ASN A 72 15.63 7.46 7.14
CA ASN A 72 15.41 6.69 8.36
C ASN A 72 16.68 5.97 8.80
N SER A 73 17.42 5.38 7.86
CA SER A 73 18.70 4.71 8.16
C SER A 73 19.73 5.67 8.76
N LEU A 74 19.94 6.83 8.14
CA LEU A 74 20.88 7.84 8.63
C LEU A 74 20.43 8.41 9.98
N GLU A 75 19.13 8.68 10.15
CA GLU A 75 18.57 9.12 11.42
C GLU A 75 18.76 8.07 12.53
N TYR A 76 18.53 6.79 12.23
CA TYR A 76 18.73 5.73 13.22
C TYR A 76 20.19 5.57 13.62
N TYR A 77 21.14 5.76 12.70
CA TYR A 77 22.56 5.84 13.04
C TYR A 77 22.86 7.06 13.92
N ARG A 78 22.33 8.24 13.56
CA ARG A 78 22.53 9.51 14.26
C ARG A 78 22.04 9.49 15.70
N VAL A 79 20.90 8.84 15.96
CA VAL A 79 20.31 8.76 17.32
C VAL A 79 20.64 7.47 18.06
N GLY A 80 21.49 6.61 17.49
CA GLY A 80 21.91 5.35 18.11
C GLY A 80 20.84 4.25 18.16
N ARG A 81 19.73 4.38 17.42
CA ARG A 81 18.74 3.29 17.25
C ARG A 81 19.28 2.13 16.41
N ARG A 82 20.20 2.44 15.50
CA ARG A 82 20.97 1.49 14.70
C ARG A 82 22.45 1.72 15.00
N ALA A 83 23.09 0.81 15.72
CA ALA A 83 24.50 0.97 16.07
C ALA A 83 25.41 0.50 14.94
N ASN A 84 26.37 1.33 14.51
CA ASN A 84 27.42 0.90 13.60
C ASN A 84 28.69 1.73 13.80
N ILE A 85 29.84 1.06 13.92
CA ILE A 85 31.13 1.72 14.20
C ILE A 85 31.60 2.68 13.10
N LEU A 86 31.13 2.50 11.86
CA LEU A 86 31.47 3.35 10.73
C LEU A 86 30.43 4.44 10.51
N MET A 87 29.14 4.08 10.46
CA MET A 87 28.08 5.02 10.08
C MET A 87 27.59 5.91 11.22
N SER A 88 27.61 5.47 12.49
CA SER A 88 27.15 6.32 13.61
C SER A 88 27.95 7.62 13.72
N PRO A 89 29.31 7.62 13.70
CA PRO A 89 30.09 8.86 13.75
C PRO A 89 29.85 9.81 12.57
N VAL A 90 29.60 9.27 11.37
CA VAL A 90 29.31 10.10 10.18
C VAL A 90 27.92 10.72 10.31
N ALA A 91 26.92 9.94 10.69
CA ALA A 91 25.54 10.39 10.81
C ALA A 91 25.35 11.44 11.93
N GLU A 92 26.13 11.35 13.01
CA GLU A 92 26.14 12.34 14.11
C GLU A 92 26.60 13.74 13.69
N LEU A 93 27.37 13.86 12.60
CA LEU A 93 27.81 15.15 12.07
C LEU A 93 26.77 15.83 11.18
N LEU A 94 25.79 15.07 10.69
CA LEU A 94 24.77 15.55 9.76
C LEU A 94 23.55 16.11 10.52
N ASN A 95 22.97 17.18 10.00
CA ASN A 95 21.63 17.63 10.39
C ASN A 95 20.54 17.03 9.49
N GLY A 96 19.27 17.12 9.92
CA GLY A 96 18.15 16.49 9.20
C GLY A 96 18.02 16.90 7.73
N LYS A 97 18.31 18.17 7.39
CA LYS A 97 18.27 18.63 5.99
C LYS A 97 19.39 18.05 5.15
N GLU A 98 20.58 17.87 5.73
CA GLU A 98 21.71 17.24 5.06
C GLU A 98 21.45 15.74 4.83
N ILE A 99 20.80 15.08 5.80
CA ILE A 99 20.34 13.70 5.67
C ILE A 99 19.35 13.56 4.52
N GLU A 100 18.32 14.41 4.46
CA GLU A 100 17.34 14.44 3.37
C GLU A 100 18.03 14.67 2.02
N LEU A 101 19.00 15.59 1.95
CA LEU A 101 19.72 15.88 0.70
C LEU A 101 20.55 14.69 0.20
N LEU A 102 21.29 14.04 1.09
CA LEU A 102 22.10 12.87 0.75
C LEU A 102 21.22 11.67 0.36
N ALA A 103 20.13 11.44 1.08
CA ALA A 103 19.18 10.39 0.80
C ALA A 103 18.51 10.58 -0.57
N ASN A 104 18.01 11.78 -0.85
CA ASN A 104 17.42 12.14 -2.13
C ASN A 104 18.42 12.07 -3.29
N TYR A 105 19.70 12.40 -3.05
CA TYR A 105 20.73 12.30 -4.07
C TYR A 105 20.99 10.83 -4.45
N TYR A 106 21.29 9.97 -3.47
CA TYR A 106 21.65 8.58 -3.76
C TYR A 106 20.47 7.75 -4.26
N SER A 107 19.24 8.06 -3.87
CA SER A 107 18.03 7.35 -4.35
C SER A 107 17.74 7.58 -5.84
N GLN A 108 18.36 8.60 -6.45
CA GLN A 108 18.24 8.85 -7.90
C GLN A 108 19.08 7.88 -8.72
N TYR A 109 20.05 7.20 -8.11
CA TYR A 109 20.91 6.26 -8.80
C TYR A 109 20.32 4.86 -8.78
N VAL A 110 20.56 4.16 -9.88
CA VAL A 110 20.11 2.80 -10.13
C VAL A 110 21.28 1.85 -10.23
N LEU A 111 21.06 0.60 -9.81
CA LEU A 111 22.07 -0.44 -9.95
C LEU A 111 21.89 -1.12 -11.31
N PRO A 112 22.98 -1.31 -12.10
CA PRO A 112 22.88 -2.07 -13.33
C PRO A 112 22.45 -3.51 -13.04
N LEU A 113 21.63 -4.08 -13.94
CA LEU A 113 21.21 -5.49 -13.88
C LEU A 113 22.43 -6.39 -13.64
N PRO A 114 22.38 -7.37 -12.71
CA PRO A 114 23.51 -8.24 -12.45
C PRO A 114 23.97 -8.92 -13.74
N SER A 115 25.26 -8.81 -14.04
CA SER A 115 25.87 -9.22 -15.31
C SER A 115 26.00 -10.73 -15.51
N LYS A 116 25.28 -11.53 -14.71
CA LYS A 116 25.20 -12.98 -14.83
C LYS A 116 23.97 -13.49 -14.08
N LYS A 117 23.06 -14.19 -14.79
CA LYS A 117 22.34 -15.30 -14.16
C LYS A 117 23.44 -16.24 -13.65
N SER A 118 23.67 -16.31 -12.34
CA SER A 118 24.27 -17.52 -11.79
C SER A 118 23.38 -18.66 -12.26
N THR A 119 24.04 -19.64 -12.88
CA THR A 119 23.45 -20.92 -13.26
C THR A 119 22.47 -21.39 -12.20
N GLU A 120 21.22 -21.62 -12.61
CA GLU A 120 20.27 -22.56 -11.99
C GLU A 120 20.59 -22.89 -10.52
N SER A 121 20.27 -21.99 -9.59
CA SER A 121 20.06 -22.47 -8.22
C SER A 121 18.70 -23.16 -8.22
N ASP A 122 18.72 -24.47 -8.43
CA ASP A 122 17.61 -25.43 -8.40
C ASP A 122 16.94 -25.53 -7.00
N ASP A 123 17.09 -24.50 -6.17
CA ASP A 123 16.55 -24.42 -4.81
C ASP A 123 15.25 -23.62 -4.83
N SER A 124 14.23 -24.23 -5.45
CA SER A 124 12.83 -23.84 -5.28
C SER A 124 12.46 -23.64 -3.80
N ALA A 125 13.16 -24.32 -2.88
CA ALA A 125 13.04 -24.13 -1.44
C ALA A 125 13.52 -22.75 -0.96
N ILE A 126 14.62 -22.20 -1.48
CA ILE A 126 15.13 -20.87 -1.11
C ILE A 126 14.24 -19.78 -1.73
N GLU A 127 13.81 -19.96 -2.98
CA GLU A 127 12.85 -19.05 -3.61
C GLU A 127 11.49 -19.07 -2.90
N LEU A 128 11.01 -20.24 -2.49
CA LEU A 128 9.82 -20.39 -1.64
C LEU A 128 10.02 -19.71 -0.29
N LEU A 129 11.18 -19.88 0.36
CA LEU A 129 11.49 -19.26 1.64
C LEU A 129 11.51 -17.73 1.54
N ALA A 130 12.19 -17.19 0.52
CA ALA A 130 12.25 -15.76 0.24
C ALA A 130 10.86 -15.19 -0.09
N SER A 131 10.10 -15.86 -0.95
CA SER A 131 8.73 -15.46 -1.32
C SER A 131 7.71 -15.62 -0.20
N THR A 132 7.92 -16.53 0.75
CA THR A 132 7.00 -16.78 1.87
C THR A 132 7.22 -15.82 3.04
N PHE A 133 8.46 -15.55 3.43
CA PHE A 133 8.76 -14.80 4.65
C PHE A 133 9.26 -13.38 4.40
N CYS A 134 9.99 -13.15 3.31
CA CYS A 134 10.63 -11.86 3.05
C CYS A 134 9.80 -11.01 2.10
N ALA A 135 9.22 -11.61 1.06
CA ALA A 135 8.49 -10.90 0.00
C ALA A 135 7.19 -10.23 0.46
N MET A 136 6.59 -10.70 1.56
CA MET A 136 5.43 -10.04 2.17
C MET A 136 5.75 -8.59 2.52
N CYS A 137 7.00 -8.31 2.92
CA CYS A 137 7.43 -6.97 3.26
C CYS A 137 8.27 -6.33 2.16
N HIS A 138 9.28 -7.05 1.67
CA HIS A 138 10.27 -6.51 0.73
C HIS A 138 9.91 -6.72 -0.74
N GLY A 139 8.73 -7.24 -1.04
CA GLY A 139 8.27 -7.54 -2.39
C GLY A 139 8.87 -8.83 -2.98
N PRO A 140 8.17 -9.49 -3.93
CA PRO A 140 8.62 -10.76 -4.52
C PRO A 140 9.96 -10.64 -5.25
N GLN A 141 10.24 -9.50 -5.89
CA GLN A 141 11.53 -9.24 -6.52
C GLN A 141 12.54 -8.60 -5.57
N GLY A 142 12.24 -8.47 -4.28
CA GLY A 142 13.07 -7.73 -3.33
C GLY A 142 13.00 -6.21 -3.55
N ILE A 143 11.94 -5.72 -4.18
CA ILE A 143 11.62 -4.29 -4.28
C ILE A 143 10.41 -4.02 -3.38
N SER A 144 10.64 -3.31 -2.28
CA SER A 144 9.63 -2.99 -1.28
C SER A 144 8.60 -2.01 -1.86
N ILE A 145 7.32 -2.20 -1.52
CA ILE A 145 6.24 -1.26 -1.87
C ILE A 145 6.11 -0.08 -0.91
N ARG A 146 6.69 -0.19 0.31
CA ARG A 146 6.72 0.89 1.31
C ARG A 146 8.01 1.69 1.21
N ASP A 147 7.94 3.00 1.41
CA ASP A 147 9.07 3.90 1.16
C ASP A 147 10.10 3.93 2.30
N ASP A 148 9.65 3.62 3.51
CA ASP A 148 10.48 3.41 4.70
C ASP A 148 11.10 2.01 4.80
N TRP A 149 10.79 1.10 3.87
CA TRP A 149 11.30 -0.28 3.86
C TRP A 149 12.35 -0.49 2.77
N PRO A 150 13.44 -1.23 3.05
CA PRO A 150 14.52 -1.39 2.10
C PRO A 150 14.15 -2.28 0.93
N ASN A 151 14.74 -1.96 -0.22
CA ASN A 151 14.89 -2.92 -1.31
C ASN A 151 16.00 -3.92 -0.96
N LEU A 152 15.76 -5.21 -1.19
CA LEU A 152 16.77 -6.27 -1.06
C LEU A 152 17.45 -6.59 -2.39
N ALA A 153 16.77 -6.33 -3.51
CA ALA A 153 17.27 -6.62 -4.85
C ALA A 153 18.58 -5.87 -5.16
N ALA A 154 19.52 -6.54 -5.82
CA ALA A 154 20.87 -6.05 -6.13
C ALA A 154 21.67 -5.49 -4.95
N GLN A 155 21.22 -5.72 -3.72
CA GLN A 155 22.00 -5.39 -2.54
C GLN A 155 23.12 -6.41 -2.36
N LYS A 156 24.22 -6.03 -1.69
CA LYS A 156 25.33 -6.96 -1.47
C LYS A 156 24.89 -8.12 -0.57
N SER A 157 25.16 -9.36 -1.00
CA SER A 157 24.77 -10.56 -0.24
C SER A 157 25.31 -10.55 1.19
N GLU A 158 26.60 -10.22 1.36
CA GLU A 158 27.22 -10.25 2.69
C GLU A 158 26.65 -9.15 3.60
N TYR A 159 26.42 -7.94 3.08
CA TYR A 159 25.67 -6.91 3.80
C TYR A 159 24.27 -7.39 4.21
N LEU A 160 23.49 -7.98 3.31
CA LEU A 160 22.15 -8.49 3.61
C LEU A 160 22.19 -9.54 4.73
N ALA A 161 23.08 -10.53 4.61
CA ALA A 161 23.24 -11.57 5.63
C ALA A 161 23.61 -10.96 6.99
N ASN A 162 24.53 -9.99 7.01
CA ASN A 162 24.93 -9.30 8.23
C ASN A 162 23.80 -8.47 8.85
N GLN A 163 22.93 -7.84 8.04
CA GLN A 163 21.75 -7.14 8.56
C GLN A 163 20.75 -8.11 9.19
N ILE A 164 20.48 -9.25 8.54
CA ILE A 164 19.56 -10.26 9.07
C ILE A 164 20.12 -10.85 10.36
N ARG A 165 21.43 -11.15 10.41
CA ARG A 165 22.10 -11.61 11.64
C ARG A 165 22.02 -10.58 12.76
N ALA A 166 22.20 -9.29 12.47
CA ALA A 166 22.10 -8.24 13.48
C ALA A 166 20.69 -8.13 14.06
N TYR A 167 19.64 -8.34 13.25
CA TYR A 167 18.27 -8.45 13.75
C TYR A 167 18.05 -9.73 14.57
N HIS A 168 18.57 -10.87 14.08
CA HIS A 168 18.48 -12.16 14.77
C HIS A 168 19.17 -12.12 16.14
N SER A 169 20.32 -11.46 16.27
CA SER A 169 21.08 -11.33 17.53
C SER A 169 20.59 -10.21 18.43
N ARG A 170 19.61 -9.40 17.99
CA ARG A 170 19.16 -8.16 18.66
C ARG A 170 20.23 -7.08 18.79
N GLU A 171 21.31 -7.13 18.00
CA GLU A 171 22.25 -6.02 17.86
C GLU A 171 21.63 -4.83 17.11
N ARG A 172 20.67 -5.13 16.23
CA ARG A 172 19.85 -4.15 15.52
C ARG A 172 18.38 -4.27 15.95
N VAL A 173 17.82 -3.19 16.51
CA VAL A 173 16.49 -3.18 17.15
C VAL A 173 15.56 -2.08 16.62
N ASP A 174 15.95 -1.43 15.53
CA ASP A 174 15.20 -0.34 14.89
C ASP A 174 13.90 -0.81 14.19
N ASP A 175 13.76 -2.12 13.92
CA ASP A 175 12.55 -2.69 13.30
C ASP A 175 12.07 -3.96 14.02
N VAL A 176 10.92 -3.88 14.68
CA VAL A 176 10.34 -4.99 15.47
C VAL A 176 9.87 -6.16 14.61
N ILE A 177 9.49 -5.92 13.36
CA ILE A 177 9.02 -6.94 12.42
C ILE A 177 10.23 -7.75 11.96
N MET A 178 11.29 -7.11 11.48
CA MET A 178 12.52 -7.80 11.09
C MET A 178 13.19 -8.52 12.26
N ASN A 179 13.10 -7.96 13.46
CA ASN A 179 13.51 -8.66 14.67
C ASN A 179 12.73 -9.96 14.87
N ALA A 180 11.41 -10.00 14.65
CA ALA A 180 10.62 -11.22 14.76
C ALA A 180 10.88 -12.17 13.58
N SER A 181 10.84 -11.66 12.35
CA SER A 181 10.99 -12.44 11.11
C SER A 181 12.37 -13.09 10.99
N SER A 182 13.44 -12.41 11.41
CA SER A 182 14.79 -12.99 11.36
C SER A 182 14.94 -14.24 12.23
N HIS A 183 14.19 -14.37 13.33
CA HIS A 183 14.22 -15.57 14.20
C HIS A 183 13.51 -16.78 13.59
N LEU A 184 12.85 -16.63 12.44
CA LEU A 184 12.25 -17.73 11.68
C LEU A 184 13.28 -18.45 10.80
N LEU A 185 14.48 -17.91 10.65
CA LEU A 185 15.51 -18.40 9.75
C LEU A 185 16.65 -19.07 10.51
N TYR A 186 17.14 -20.18 9.98
CA TYR A 186 18.41 -20.79 10.37
C TYR A 186 19.60 -20.08 9.70
N GLU A 187 20.81 -20.24 10.24
CA GLU A 187 22.00 -19.54 9.73
C GLU A 187 22.31 -19.81 8.24
N ASN A 188 22.12 -21.04 7.78
CA ASN A 188 22.27 -21.39 6.37
C ASN A 188 21.20 -20.71 5.49
N GLU A 189 19.98 -20.55 6.02
CA GLU A 189 18.88 -19.87 5.34
C GLU A 189 19.11 -18.37 5.23
N ILE A 190 19.65 -17.73 6.27
CA ILE A 190 20.04 -16.30 6.24
C ILE A 190 21.01 -16.04 5.07
N THR A 191 22.04 -16.89 4.94
CA THR A 191 23.02 -16.77 3.85
C THR A 191 22.38 -17.05 2.49
N ALA A 192 21.47 -18.01 2.42
CA ALA A 192 20.75 -18.38 1.19
C ALA A 192 19.84 -17.26 0.68
N VAL A 193 18.98 -16.68 1.54
CA VAL A 193 18.07 -15.60 1.14
C VAL A 193 18.81 -14.32 0.79
N ALA A 194 19.92 -14.03 1.48
CA ALA A 194 20.79 -12.90 1.16
C ALA A 194 21.45 -13.06 -0.22
N ASN A 195 21.96 -14.26 -0.52
CA ASN A 195 22.49 -14.58 -1.85
C ASN A 195 21.42 -14.48 -2.93
N TYR A 196 20.21 -15.00 -2.67
CA TYR A 196 19.09 -14.95 -3.60
C TYR A 196 18.75 -13.50 -3.99
N TYR A 197 18.44 -12.63 -3.01
CA TYR A 197 18.07 -11.25 -3.30
C TYR A 197 19.20 -10.43 -3.93
N SER A 198 20.47 -10.72 -3.59
CA SER A 198 21.62 -10.04 -4.21
C SER A 198 21.75 -10.28 -5.72
N GLN A 199 21.17 -11.38 -6.21
CA GLN A 199 21.20 -11.76 -7.62
C GLN A 199 19.98 -11.27 -8.39
N LEU A 200 18.96 -10.77 -7.70
CA LEU A 200 17.80 -10.17 -8.35
C LEU A 200 18.17 -8.81 -8.93
N PRO A 201 17.56 -8.43 -10.07
CA PRO A 201 17.79 -7.13 -10.66
C PRO A 201 17.39 -6.01 -9.71
N GLY A 202 18.30 -5.08 -9.48
CA GLY A 202 18.01 -3.85 -8.75
C GLY A 202 17.15 -2.93 -9.60
N CYS A 203 16.71 -1.81 -9.01
CA CYS A 203 16.07 -0.79 -9.82
C CYS A 203 17.02 -0.27 -10.89
N SER A 204 16.54 -0.24 -12.15
CA SER A 204 17.22 0.23 -13.37
C SER A 204 16.37 1.29 -14.09
N TYR A 205 17.03 2.28 -14.70
CA TYR A 205 16.42 3.33 -15.53
C TYR A 205 16.71 3.15 -17.04
N VAL A 206 17.11 1.97 -17.50
CA VAL A 206 17.69 1.82 -18.84
C VAL A 206 16.98 0.73 -19.65
N ASN A 207 15.88 1.19 -20.29
CA ASN A 207 15.13 0.68 -21.43
C ASN A 207 13.71 0.23 -21.11
N GLU A 208 12.77 0.58 -22.02
CA GLU A 208 11.31 0.38 -21.99
C GLU A 208 10.85 -1.10 -21.92
N SER A 209 11.40 -1.88 -21.00
CA SER A 209 10.92 -3.20 -20.60
C SER A 209 10.28 -3.12 -19.22
N ASP A 210 9.37 -4.04 -18.94
CA ASP A 210 8.42 -3.86 -17.83
C ASP A 210 9.03 -3.93 -16.41
N SER A 211 10.26 -4.41 -16.24
CA SER A 211 11.00 -4.33 -14.97
C SER A 211 11.39 -2.89 -14.58
N ASP A 212 11.59 -2.02 -15.58
CA ASP A 212 12.02 -0.64 -15.35
C ASP A 212 10.83 0.27 -14.98
N LYS A 213 9.58 -0.18 -15.26
CA LYS A 213 8.34 0.50 -14.83
C LYS A 213 8.02 0.28 -13.35
N LEU A 214 8.40 -0.87 -12.78
CA LEU A 214 8.19 -1.19 -11.36
C LEU A 214 8.93 -0.22 -10.43
N CYS A 215 10.10 0.25 -10.85
CA CYS A 215 10.89 1.21 -10.09
C CYS A 215 10.29 2.62 -10.12
N HIS A 216 9.74 3.04 -11.26
CA HIS A 216 9.02 4.30 -11.35
C HIS A 216 7.62 4.27 -10.72
N LEU A 217 6.98 3.10 -10.58
CA LEU A 217 5.67 2.92 -9.92
C LEU A 217 5.74 2.86 -8.38
N VAL A 218 6.94 2.66 -7.85
CA VAL A 218 7.19 2.45 -6.42
C VAL A 218 8.12 3.52 -5.82
N SER A 219 8.75 4.36 -6.66
CA SER A 219 9.47 5.57 -6.22
C SER A 219 8.85 6.89 -6.71
N ASN A 220 7.94 6.83 -7.69
CA ASN A 220 6.81 7.74 -7.78
C ASN A 220 5.60 6.84 -7.55
N GLY A 221 4.75 7.14 -6.56
CA GLY A 221 3.66 6.25 -6.18
C GLY A 221 2.84 5.73 -7.37
N PHE A 222 2.05 4.69 -7.17
CA PHE A 222 0.77 4.59 -7.87
C PHE A 222 0.17 5.99 -7.82
N ASN A 223 0.27 6.76 -8.92
CA ASN A 223 0.42 8.21 -8.85
C ASN A 223 -0.45 8.76 -7.73
N GLU A 224 0.15 9.40 -6.73
CA GLU A 224 -0.59 10.11 -5.69
C GLU A 224 -1.40 11.20 -6.38
N LYS A 225 -2.54 10.78 -6.91
CA LYS A 225 -3.26 11.44 -7.97
C LYS A 225 -4.69 11.39 -7.58
N ILE A 226 -5.21 12.59 -7.42
CA ILE A 226 -6.62 12.80 -7.37
C ILE A 226 -7.14 12.73 -8.80
N THR A 227 -8.00 11.76 -9.05
CA THR A 227 -8.59 11.51 -10.36
C THR A 227 -10.07 11.80 -10.30
N TYR A 228 -10.52 12.72 -11.15
CA TYR A 228 -11.94 12.99 -11.33
C TYR A 228 -12.59 11.85 -12.13
N PHE A 229 -13.62 11.24 -11.55
CA PHE A 229 -14.35 10.11 -12.15
C PHE A 229 -15.65 10.56 -12.85
N GLY A 230 -16.11 11.79 -12.61
CA GLY A 230 -17.36 12.32 -13.13
C GLY A 230 -18.36 12.67 -12.02
N GLU A 231 -19.34 13.52 -12.33
CA GLU A 231 -20.47 13.84 -11.44
C GLU A 231 -20.07 14.27 -10.01
N GLY A 232 -18.93 14.96 -9.86
CA GLY A 232 -18.42 15.39 -8.56
C GLY A 232 -17.69 14.30 -7.76
N ILE A 233 -17.50 13.10 -8.31
CA ILE A 233 -16.80 11.98 -7.66
C ILE A 233 -15.32 12.03 -8.02
N TYR A 234 -14.48 11.96 -7.00
CA TYR A 234 -13.03 11.91 -7.12
C TYR A 234 -12.50 10.70 -6.38
N THR A 235 -11.51 10.03 -6.96
CA THR A 235 -10.72 9.01 -6.27
C THR A 235 -9.35 9.60 -5.94
N TYR A 236 -8.79 9.30 -4.79
CA TYR A 236 -7.42 9.70 -4.46
C TYR A 236 -6.60 8.47 -4.12
N SER A 237 -5.57 8.21 -4.92
CA SER A 237 -4.69 7.07 -4.65
C SER A 237 -3.62 7.47 -3.64
N TYR A 238 -3.43 6.63 -2.63
CA TYR A 238 -2.36 6.74 -1.65
C TYR A 238 -1.81 5.34 -1.40
N SER A 239 -0.56 5.07 -1.80
CA SER A 239 0.02 3.72 -1.77
C SER A 239 -0.91 2.69 -2.45
N THR A 240 -1.45 1.72 -1.71
CA THR A 240 -2.41 0.72 -2.21
C THR A 240 -3.88 1.07 -1.96
N TRP A 241 -4.16 2.20 -1.30
CA TRP A 241 -5.52 2.67 -1.05
C TRP A 241 -5.97 3.61 -2.16
N SER A 242 -7.25 3.58 -2.49
CA SER A 242 -7.89 4.50 -3.43
C SER A 242 -9.31 4.85 -2.99
N PRO A 243 -9.47 5.60 -1.89
CA PRO A 243 -10.79 6.01 -1.41
C PRO A 243 -11.34 7.11 -2.28
N ILE A 244 -12.58 7.51 -1.98
CA ILE A 244 -13.28 8.53 -2.76
C ILE A 244 -13.65 9.72 -1.90
N PHE A 245 -13.76 10.88 -2.54
CA PHE A 245 -14.50 12.00 -1.99
C PHE A 245 -15.47 12.53 -3.04
N VAL A 246 -16.57 13.10 -2.57
CA VAL A 246 -17.69 13.54 -3.40
C VAL A 246 -17.90 15.01 -3.15
N VAL A 247 -17.74 15.82 -4.20
CA VAL A 247 -18.02 17.26 -4.17
C VAL A 247 -19.48 17.48 -4.53
N THR A 248 -20.17 18.25 -3.70
CA THR A 248 -21.57 18.64 -3.90
C THR A 248 -21.70 20.16 -3.90
N SER A 249 -22.90 20.66 -4.21
CA SER A 249 -23.26 22.08 -4.10
C SER A 249 -23.27 22.63 -2.66
N GLU A 250 -23.24 21.79 -1.62
CA GLU A 250 -23.24 22.22 -0.22
C GLU A 250 -22.03 21.70 0.60
N GLY A 251 -20.92 21.42 -0.07
CA GLY A 251 -19.70 20.89 0.55
C GLY A 251 -19.37 19.48 0.09
N ALA A 252 -18.27 18.94 0.58
CA ALA A 252 -17.77 17.63 0.18
C ALA A 252 -18.00 16.55 1.24
N ILE A 253 -18.01 15.30 0.78
CA ILE A 253 -18.09 14.10 1.62
C ILE A 253 -16.81 13.32 1.37
N VAL A 254 -16.03 13.08 2.43
CA VAL A 254 -14.77 12.33 2.35
C VAL A 254 -15.00 10.94 2.91
N PHE A 255 -14.64 9.91 2.15
CA PHE A 255 -14.68 8.52 2.62
C PHE A 255 -13.27 8.06 2.98
N ASP A 256 -13.16 7.38 4.13
CA ASP A 256 -11.95 6.71 4.61
C ASP A 256 -10.65 7.49 4.37
N PRO A 257 -10.39 8.59 5.11
CA PRO A 257 -9.25 9.49 4.91
C PRO A 257 -7.85 8.87 5.08
N ILE A 258 -7.75 7.55 5.25
CA ILE A 258 -6.54 6.73 5.37
C ILE A 258 -5.63 7.12 6.54
N ASN A 259 -4.81 8.16 6.34
CA ASN A 259 -3.88 8.68 7.31
C ASN A 259 -3.80 10.21 7.20
N GLU A 260 -3.06 10.84 8.11
CA GLU A 260 -2.95 12.30 8.18
C GLU A 260 -2.44 12.93 6.87
N GLU A 261 -1.45 12.32 6.23
CA GLU A 261 -0.88 12.83 4.98
C GLU A 261 -1.88 12.77 3.81
N ALA A 262 -2.55 11.63 3.63
CA ALA A 262 -3.56 11.47 2.59
C ALA A 262 -4.74 12.43 2.82
N ALA A 263 -5.17 12.57 4.07
CA ALA A 263 -6.25 13.46 4.47
C ALA A 263 -5.92 14.94 4.22
N GLU A 264 -4.70 15.38 4.53
CA GLU A 264 -4.24 16.75 4.26
C GLU A 264 -4.27 17.06 2.76
N ARG A 265 -3.85 16.13 1.91
CA ARG A 265 -3.92 16.30 0.45
C ARG A 265 -5.36 16.42 -0.07
N VAL A 266 -6.27 15.59 0.45
CA VAL A 266 -7.71 15.71 0.14
C VAL A 266 -8.23 17.07 0.56
N LYS A 267 -7.85 17.55 1.76
CA LYS A 267 -8.24 18.86 2.27
C LYS A 267 -7.70 20.01 1.41
N GLU A 268 -6.46 19.93 0.94
CA GLU A 268 -5.85 20.89 0.01
C GLU A 268 -6.57 20.91 -1.34
N GLU A 269 -6.92 19.74 -1.88
CA GLU A 269 -7.66 19.67 -3.15
C GLU A 269 -9.09 20.18 -3.00
N LEU A 270 -9.78 19.87 -1.92
CA LEU A 270 -11.09 20.47 -1.64
C LEU A 270 -10.99 21.99 -1.61
N ALA A 271 -9.96 22.54 -0.95
CA ALA A 271 -9.71 23.98 -0.94
C ALA A 271 -9.41 24.53 -2.36
N SER A 272 -8.67 23.80 -3.19
CA SER A 272 -8.37 24.16 -4.59
C SER A 272 -9.66 24.25 -5.44
N LEU A 273 -10.64 23.39 -5.14
CA LEU A 273 -11.98 23.37 -5.75
C LEU A 273 -12.95 24.38 -5.12
N GLY A 274 -12.51 25.17 -4.13
CA GLY A 274 -13.37 26.12 -3.39
C GLY A 274 -14.40 25.43 -2.48
N GLN A 275 -14.11 24.20 -2.08
CA GLN A 275 -14.96 23.32 -1.28
C GLN A 275 -14.33 23.05 0.10
N LYS A 276 -15.15 22.52 1.01
CA LYS A 276 -14.70 21.99 2.31
C LYS A 276 -15.42 20.69 2.59
N ALA A 277 -14.79 19.82 3.37
CA ALA A 277 -15.46 18.65 3.89
C ALA A 277 -16.60 19.09 4.81
N ARG A 278 -17.80 18.57 4.57
CA ARG A 278 -18.96 18.70 5.45
C ARG A 278 -19.18 17.43 6.26
N TYR A 279 -18.89 16.29 5.63
CA TYR A 279 -18.98 14.97 6.27
C TYR A 279 -17.71 14.16 5.99
N VAL A 280 -17.26 13.43 7.00
CA VAL A 280 -16.31 12.31 6.84
C VAL A 280 -17.06 11.04 7.19
N ILE A 281 -17.04 10.06 6.29
CA ILE A 281 -17.74 8.79 6.48
C ILE A 281 -16.70 7.68 6.61
N LEU A 282 -16.73 6.99 7.74
CA LEU A 282 -15.84 5.87 8.04
C LEU A 282 -16.57 4.57 7.72
N THR A 283 -16.07 3.83 6.73
CA THR A 283 -16.72 2.60 6.26
C THR A 283 -16.62 1.47 7.26
N HIS A 284 -15.50 1.38 7.97
CA HIS A 284 -15.32 0.43 9.06
C HIS A 284 -14.15 0.87 9.92
N ALA A 285 -13.88 0.12 10.98
CA ALA A 285 -12.93 0.57 11.97
C ALA A 285 -11.46 0.36 11.58
N HIS A 286 -11.05 -0.25 10.47
CA HIS A 286 -9.62 -0.51 10.29
C HIS A 286 -8.76 0.77 10.27
N GLY A 287 -7.56 0.67 10.85
CA GLY A 287 -6.70 1.83 11.12
C GLY A 287 -6.28 2.57 9.84
N ASP A 288 -6.14 1.81 8.76
CA ASP A 288 -5.87 2.30 7.42
C ASP A 288 -7.09 2.94 6.74
N HIS A 289 -8.27 2.99 7.37
CA HIS A 289 -9.44 3.74 6.88
C HIS A 289 -9.74 4.95 7.76
N VAL A 290 -9.57 4.80 9.07
CA VAL A 290 -9.95 5.84 10.06
C VAL A 290 -8.83 6.80 10.43
N GLY A 291 -7.57 6.45 10.12
CA GLY A 291 -6.40 7.14 10.66
C GLY A 291 -6.28 8.63 10.28
N GLY A 292 -6.81 9.01 9.12
CA GLY A 292 -6.79 10.40 8.64
C GLY A 292 -7.94 11.29 9.15
N ALA A 293 -8.94 10.72 9.83
CA ALA A 293 -10.18 11.43 10.14
C ALA A 293 -9.97 12.66 11.02
N LYS A 294 -8.95 12.62 11.89
CA LYS A 294 -8.56 13.72 12.81
C LYS A 294 -8.26 15.04 12.09
N VAL A 295 -7.86 14.99 10.82
CA VAL A 295 -7.56 16.19 10.01
C VAL A 295 -8.82 17.04 9.77
N PHE A 296 -10.00 16.42 9.92
CA PHE A 296 -11.31 17.02 9.66
C PHE A 296 -12.13 17.27 10.95
N ASP A 297 -11.66 16.89 12.14
CA ASP A 297 -12.40 16.95 13.43
C ASP A 297 -13.03 18.33 13.72
N GLU A 298 -12.36 19.42 13.32
CA GLU A 298 -12.85 20.78 13.59
C GLU A 298 -13.76 21.34 12.49
N GLU A 299 -13.88 20.68 11.33
CA GLU A 299 -14.57 21.22 10.15
C GLU A 299 -15.71 20.37 9.60
N ALA A 300 -15.69 19.05 9.81
CA ALA A 300 -16.66 18.11 9.26
C ALA A 300 -17.31 17.27 10.37
N ILE A 301 -18.52 16.79 10.11
CA ILE A 301 -19.18 15.81 10.96
C ILE A 301 -18.73 14.42 10.54
N ILE A 302 -18.19 13.65 11.48
CA ILE A 302 -17.73 12.29 11.30
C ILE A 302 -18.88 11.32 11.57
N ILE A 303 -19.15 10.47 10.58
CA ILE A 303 -20.27 9.54 10.56
C ILE A 303 -19.72 8.12 10.45
N ALA A 304 -20.21 7.21 11.27
CA ALA A 304 -19.87 5.79 11.18
C ALA A 304 -21.00 4.89 11.71
N HIS A 305 -20.92 3.59 11.46
CA HIS A 305 -21.81 2.62 12.11
C HIS A 305 -21.58 2.57 13.64
N ASP A 306 -22.61 2.24 14.43
CA ASP A 306 -22.52 2.13 15.90
C ASP A 306 -21.40 1.19 16.36
N LYS A 307 -21.26 0.04 15.68
CA LYS A 307 -20.21 -0.95 15.96
C LYS A 307 -18.81 -0.44 15.62
N THR A 308 -18.67 0.35 14.54
CA THR A 308 -17.40 0.99 14.15
C THR A 308 -16.96 1.99 15.22
N LYS A 309 -17.89 2.82 15.71
CA LYS A 309 -17.61 3.73 16.83
C LYS A 309 -17.16 2.97 18.07
N ALA A 310 -17.85 1.89 18.44
CA ALA A 310 -17.47 1.08 19.60
C ALA A 310 -16.05 0.50 19.49
N GLN A 311 -15.63 0.08 18.30
CA GLN A 311 -14.26 -0.40 18.04
C GLN A 311 -13.22 0.72 18.15
N ILE A 312 -13.51 1.90 17.61
CA ILE A 312 -12.65 3.09 17.75
C ILE A 312 -12.51 3.48 19.23
N GLU A 313 -13.61 3.50 19.99
CA GLU A 313 -13.59 3.77 21.44
C GLU A 313 -12.71 2.77 22.20
N ALA A 314 -12.82 1.48 21.86
CA ALA A 314 -11.99 0.42 22.45
C ALA A 314 -10.50 0.62 22.14
N ARG A 315 -10.14 0.94 20.89
CA ARG A 315 -8.76 1.23 20.50
C ARG A 315 -8.22 2.49 21.16
N ARG A 316 -9.00 3.57 21.21
CA ARG A 316 -8.63 4.80 21.93
C ARG A 316 -8.32 4.52 23.40
N LYS A 317 -9.13 3.68 24.06
CA LYS A 317 -8.85 3.28 25.46
C LYS A 317 -7.53 2.54 25.58
N MET A 318 -7.27 1.56 24.70
CA MET A 318 -6.00 0.82 24.70
C MET A 318 -4.80 1.73 24.44
N GLU A 319 -4.93 2.66 23.49
CA GLU A 319 -3.91 3.64 23.16
C GLU A 319 -3.59 4.58 24.33
N LEU A 320 -4.62 5.05 25.04
CA LEU A 320 -4.45 5.84 26.27
C LEU A 320 -3.67 5.05 27.33
N GLU A 321 -4.00 3.78 27.54
CA GLU A 321 -3.32 2.91 28.50
C GLU A 321 -1.83 2.71 28.12
N VAL A 322 -1.55 2.43 26.85
CA VAL A 322 -0.19 2.24 26.34
C VAL A 322 0.61 3.54 26.44
N ALA A 323 0.05 4.66 26.00
CA ALA A 323 0.70 5.96 26.00
C ALA A 323 1.08 6.42 27.41
N ASN A 324 0.17 6.25 28.37
CA ASN A 324 0.42 6.52 29.80
C ASN A 324 1.52 5.63 30.37
N ARG A 325 1.53 4.34 30.01
CA ARG A 325 2.56 3.39 30.49
C ARG A 325 3.96 3.74 30.00
N VAL A 326 4.08 4.25 28.77
CA VAL A 326 5.39 4.56 28.16
C VAL A 326 5.75 6.05 28.20
N GLY A 327 4.91 6.89 28.81
CA GLY A 327 5.16 8.32 28.98
C GLY A 327 5.18 9.13 27.67
N ARG A 328 4.36 8.74 26.69
CA ARG A 328 4.21 9.46 25.40
C ARG A 328 2.82 10.08 25.26
N THR A 329 2.69 11.06 24.37
CA THR A 329 1.38 11.57 23.96
C THR A 329 0.60 10.47 23.23
N PRO A 330 -0.68 10.24 23.55
CA PRO A 330 -1.52 9.28 22.84
C PRO A 330 -1.85 9.79 21.43
N ASN A 331 -1.83 8.89 20.45
CA ASN A 331 -2.28 9.16 19.08
C ASN A 331 -3.71 8.64 18.93
N LEU A 332 -4.70 9.50 19.20
CA LEU A 332 -6.11 9.10 19.23
C LEU A 332 -6.76 9.33 17.87
N GLU A 333 -7.38 8.28 17.33
CA GLU A 333 -8.30 8.36 16.18
C GLU A 333 -9.49 9.27 16.48
N ALA A 334 -10.03 9.93 15.47
CA ALA A 334 -11.25 10.73 15.59
C ALA A 334 -12.45 9.88 16.03
N LEU A 335 -13.38 10.46 16.79
CA LEU A 335 -14.59 9.76 17.24
C LEU A 335 -15.80 10.18 16.40
N PRO A 336 -16.56 9.24 15.82
CA PRO A 336 -17.80 9.56 15.12
C PRO A 336 -18.81 10.30 16.01
N GLU A 337 -19.27 11.48 15.57
CA GLU A 337 -20.32 12.23 16.28
C GLU A 337 -21.71 11.70 15.95
N VAL A 338 -21.94 11.30 14.70
CA VAL A 338 -23.21 10.73 14.23
C VAL A 338 -23.02 9.26 13.94
N THR A 339 -23.95 8.43 14.43
CA THR A 339 -23.93 7.01 14.15
C THR A 339 -25.28 6.45 13.74
N PHE A 340 -25.26 5.26 13.16
CA PHE A 340 -26.44 4.51 12.75
C PHE A 340 -26.21 3.00 12.89
N SER A 341 -27.29 2.23 12.95
CA SER A 341 -27.23 0.77 13.12
C SER A 341 -27.67 -0.05 11.90
N THR A 342 -28.40 0.56 10.96
CA THR A 342 -28.93 -0.17 9.78
C THR A 342 -28.81 0.67 8.53
N SER A 343 -29.41 1.85 8.52
CA SER A 343 -29.25 2.79 7.41
C SER A 343 -29.32 4.25 7.85
N LEU A 344 -28.77 5.12 7.01
CA LEU A 344 -28.80 6.57 7.15
C LEU A 344 -28.77 7.19 5.75
N THR A 345 -29.75 8.03 5.43
CA THR A 345 -29.75 8.81 4.18
C THR A 345 -29.29 10.23 4.46
N LEU A 346 -28.33 10.71 3.67
CA LEU A 346 -27.81 12.07 3.72
C LEU A 346 -28.16 12.79 2.41
N GLU A 347 -28.86 13.91 2.52
CA GLU A 347 -29.04 14.85 1.41
C GLU A 347 -27.99 15.96 1.57
N VAL A 348 -27.05 16.04 0.62
CA VAL A 348 -25.94 16.98 0.66
C VAL A 348 -25.90 17.71 -0.68
N GLY A 349 -26.48 18.91 -0.70
CA GLY A 349 -26.67 19.67 -1.93
C GLY A 349 -27.48 18.90 -2.98
N ASP A 350 -26.82 18.58 -4.08
CA ASP A 350 -27.39 17.90 -5.25
C ASP A 350 -27.18 16.38 -5.23
N LYS A 351 -26.58 15.83 -4.17
CA LYS A 351 -26.35 14.40 -4.00
C LYS A 351 -27.18 13.82 -2.86
N VAL A 352 -27.70 12.63 -3.08
CA VAL A 352 -28.29 11.78 -2.04
C VAL A 352 -27.35 10.61 -1.83
N ILE A 353 -26.96 10.40 -0.57
CA ILE A 353 -26.05 9.36 -0.13
C ILE A 353 -26.81 8.44 0.81
N GLU A 354 -27.00 7.19 0.41
CA GLU A 354 -27.67 6.18 1.23
C GLU A 354 -26.60 5.27 1.84
N LEU A 355 -26.43 5.37 3.16
CA LEU A 355 -25.55 4.50 3.93
C LEU A 355 -26.35 3.31 4.45
N GLU A 356 -25.88 2.10 4.20
CA GLU A 356 -26.48 0.86 4.69
C GLU A 356 -25.40 -0.12 5.20
N SER A 357 -25.77 -0.85 6.24
CA SER A 357 -25.01 -1.98 6.75
C SER A 357 -25.88 -3.24 6.64
N LEU A 358 -25.30 -4.36 6.20
CA LEU A 358 -25.99 -5.64 6.23
C LEU A 358 -26.05 -6.16 7.68
N GLU A 359 -27.04 -7.00 7.95
CA GLU A 359 -27.19 -7.66 9.26
C GLU A 359 -25.91 -8.39 9.69
N ASP A 360 -25.28 -9.08 8.73
CA ASP A 360 -24.02 -9.79 8.89
C ASP A 360 -22.88 -9.08 8.12
N PRO A 361 -21.66 -8.98 8.67
CA PRO A 361 -20.56 -8.26 8.03
C PRO A 361 -20.02 -8.98 6.79
N THR A 362 -19.41 -8.23 5.87
CA THR A 362 -18.69 -8.78 4.70
C THR A 362 -17.19 -8.92 4.94
N HIS A 363 -16.63 -8.14 5.85
CA HIS A 363 -15.21 -8.07 6.14
C HIS A 363 -14.97 -7.96 7.65
N SER A 364 -15.51 -6.93 8.29
CA SER A 364 -15.37 -6.64 9.71
C SER A 364 -16.69 -6.24 10.37
N VAL A 365 -16.77 -6.42 11.69
CA VAL A 365 -17.96 -6.07 12.45
C VAL A 365 -18.22 -4.56 12.37
N GLY A 366 -19.33 -4.17 11.75
CA GLY A 366 -19.69 -2.75 11.58
C GLY A 366 -19.40 -2.18 10.20
N ASP A 367 -19.02 -3.02 9.22
CA ASP A 367 -18.83 -2.56 7.84
C ASP A 367 -20.05 -1.83 7.29
N LEU A 368 -19.75 -0.74 6.60
CA LEU A 368 -20.62 -0.14 5.61
C LEU A 368 -20.49 -0.94 4.33
N ILE A 369 -21.63 -1.46 3.87
CA ILE A 369 -21.69 -2.28 2.66
C ILE A 369 -22.35 -1.51 1.54
N THR A 370 -23.03 -0.41 1.81
CA THR A 370 -23.65 0.37 0.75
C THR A 370 -23.56 1.84 1.09
N VAL A 371 -22.83 2.57 0.26
CA VAL A 371 -22.95 4.01 0.11
C VAL A 371 -23.42 4.21 -1.32
N LYS A 372 -24.71 4.37 -1.54
CA LYS A 372 -25.23 4.63 -2.90
C LYS A 372 -25.15 6.11 -3.18
N ILE A 373 -24.45 6.47 -4.25
CA ILE A 373 -24.46 7.83 -4.82
C ILE A 373 -25.36 7.79 -6.06
N ASN A 374 -26.37 8.65 -6.11
CA ASN A 374 -27.26 8.70 -7.27
C ASN A 374 -26.58 9.41 -8.46
N ASN A 375 -26.47 8.68 -9.58
CA ASN A 375 -26.03 9.11 -10.92
C ASN A 375 -24.54 9.54 -11.06
N PRO A 376 -23.64 8.65 -11.54
CA PRO A 376 -23.86 7.22 -11.80
C PRO A 376 -24.10 6.46 -10.49
N SER A 377 -24.82 5.33 -10.55
CA SER A 377 -25.04 4.48 -9.36
C SER A 377 -23.74 3.81 -8.96
N LEU A 378 -23.06 4.37 -7.95
CA LEU A 378 -21.81 3.87 -7.37
C LEU A 378 -22.09 3.30 -5.98
N LEU A 379 -21.57 2.09 -5.71
CA LEU A 379 -21.45 1.56 -4.36
C LEU A 379 -20.05 1.74 -3.80
N ILE A 380 -19.92 1.91 -2.49
CA ILE A 380 -18.64 1.83 -1.79
C ILE A 380 -18.68 0.55 -0.96
N LEU A 381 -17.94 -0.47 -1.41
CA LEU A 381 -17.88 -1.79 -0.78
C LEU A 381 -16.59 -2.00 0.00
N VAL A 382 -15.56 -1.19 -0.29
CA VAL A 382 -14.24 -1.23 0.34
C VAL A 382 -13.72 -2.67 0.37
N ASP A 383 -13.49 -3.22 1.55
CA ASP A 383 -12.90 -4.54 1.76
C ASP A 383 -13.89 -5.70 1.61
N GLY A 384 -15.19 -5.43 1.48
CA GLY A 384 -16.23 -6.46 1.36
C GLY A 384 -16.20 -7.22 0.02
N VAL A 385 -15.67 -6.59 -1.04
CA VAL A 385 -15.44 -7.22 -2.35
C VAL A 385 -14.10 -6.77 -2.89
N VAL A 386 -13.12 -7.68 -2.87
CA VAL A 386 -11.78 -7.39 -3.37
C VAL A 386 -11.52 -8.17 -4.67
N PRO A 387 -11.32 -7.49 -5.80
CA PRO A 387 -11.15 -8.11 -7.11
C PRO A 387 -9.82 -8.87 -7.30
N TYR A 388 -8.85 -8.77 -6.38
CA TYR A 388 -7.45 -9.21 -6.58
C TYR A 388 -7.06 -10.44 -5.76
N GLY A 389 -7.95 -11.41 -5.69
CA GLY A 389 -7.93 -12.46 -4.69
C GLY A 389 -8.62 -12.00 -3.42
N LEU A 390 -9.16 -12.96 -2.65
CA LEU A 390 -9.77 -12.66 -1.36
C LEU A 390 -8.86 -11.73 -0.59
N ALA A 391 -9.42 -10.63 -0.07
CA ALA A 391 -8.83 -9.85 1.00
C ALA A 391 -8.22 -10.81 2.04
N PHE A 392 -7.30 -10.31 2.86
CA PHE A 392 -6.87 -11.01 4.05
C PHE A 392 -8.09 -11.25 4.96
N MET A 393 -8.92 -12.23 4.59
CA MET A 393 -10.15 -12.58 5.24
C MET A 393 -9.66 -13.32 6.47
N ASP A 394 -9.57 -12.57 7.55
CA ASP A 394 -9.76 -13.16 8.84
C ASP A 394 -11.17 -13.73 8.85
N PHE A 395 -11.31 -14.96 8.35
CA PHE A 395 -12.59 -15.64 8.32
C PHE A 395 -13.19 -15.69 9.74
N ARG A 396 -12.40 -15.56 10.82
CA ARG A 396 -12.92 -15.43 12.20
C ARG A 396 -13.85 -14.23 12.37
N ALA A 397 -13.66 -13.14 11.62
CA ALA A 397 -14.54 -11.96 11.65
C ALA A 397 -15.75 -12.09 10.70
N THR A 398 -15.57 -12.74 9.55
CA THR A 398 -16.64 -12.98 8.58
C THR A 398 -16.69 -14.46 8.15
N PRO A 399 -17.69 -15.23 8.59
CA PRO A 399 -17.87 -16.62 8.17
C PRO A 399 -18.00 -16.74 6.65
N ILE A 400 -17.39 -17.78 6.06
CA ILE A 400 -17.35 -17.92 4.59
C ILE A 400 -18.74 -18.05 3.96
N TYR A 401 -19.70 -18.71 4.63
CA TYR A 401 -21.08 -18.78 4.16
C TYR A 401 -21.80 -17.44 4.24
N THR A 402 -21.45 -16.60 5.22
CA THR A 402 -21.94 -15.22 5.33
C THR A 402 -21.42 -14.39 4.17
N LEU A 403 -20.13 -14.48 3.85
CA LEU A 403 -19.58 -13.79 2.67
C LEU A 403 -20.28 -14.23 1.39
N LEU A 404 -20.53 -15.54 1.21
CA LEU A 404 -21.24 -16.06 0.03
C LEU A 404 -22.69 -15.56 -0.04
N LYS A 405 -23.40 -15.48 1.11
CA LYS A 405 -24.74 -14.88 1.21
C LYS A 405 -24.71 -13.40 0.83
N ASN A 406 -23.76 -12.65 1.36
CA ASN A 406 -23.67 -11.20 1.16
C ASN A 406 -23.27 -10.84 -0.27
N THR A 407 -22.34 -11.57 -0.88
CA THR A 407 -21.97 -11.36 -2.30
C THR A 407 -23.13 -11.63 -3.25
N ARG A 408 -23.99 -12.62 -2.97
CA ARG A 408 -25.25 -12.82 -3.72
C ARG A 408 -26.23 -11.66 -3.51
N ALA A 409 -26.36 -11.14 -2.30
CA ALA A 409 -27.21 -9.98 -2.05
C ALA A 409 -26.71 -8.73 -2.79
N LEU A 410 -25.39 -8.51 -2.85
CA LEU A 410 -24.78 -7.44 -3.62
C LEU A 410 -25.07 -7.57 -5.12
N GLU A 411 -25.01 -8.76 -5.72
CA GLU A 411 -25.36 -8.95 -7.14
C GLU A 411 -26.78 -8.49 -7.50
N GLU A 412 -27.71 -8.57 -6.57
CA GLU A 412 -29.11 -8.16 -6.77
C GLU A 412 -29.32 -6.64 -6.62
N MET A 413 -28.34 -5.90 -6.08
CA MET A 413 -28.45 -4.46 -5.87
C MET A 413 -28.36 -3.66 -7.18
N ASP A 414 -29.06 -2.53 -7.24
CA ASP A 414 -29.08 -1.65 -8.41
C ASP A 414 -27.91 -0.65 -8.41
N PHE A 415 -26.79 -1.06 -9.02
CA PHE A 415 -25.60 -0.23 -9.25
C PHE A 415 -24.87 -0.61 -10.54
N GLU A 416 -24.06 0.32 -11.04
CA GLU A 416 -23.25 0.14 -12.25
C GLU A 416 -21.78 -0.10 -11.88
N TYR A 417 -21.29 0.64 -10.90
CA TYR A 417 -19.91 0.57 -10.43
C TYR A 417 -19.81 0.43 -8.92
N PHE A 418 -18.68 -0.07 -8.43
CA PHE A 418 -18.34 0.00 -7.01
C PHE A 418 -16.87 0.39 -6.77
N SER A 419 -16.61 1.06 -5.65
CA SER A 419 -15.26 1.28 -5.13
C SER A 419 -14.91 0.22 -4.09
N ASN A 420 -13.74 -0.39 -4.24
CA ASN A 420 -13.19 -1.40 -3.32
C ASN A 420 -12.15 -0.81 -2.35
N GLY A 421 -11.96 0.52 -2.31
CA GLY A 421 -11.04 1.18 -1.37
C GLY A 421 -9.54 0.93 -1.56
N HIS A 422 -9.14 -0.09 -2.33
CA HIS A 422 -7.75 -0.55 -2.46
C HIS A 422 -7.23 -0.62 -3.91
N SER A 423 -7.90 0.02 -4.88
CA SER A 423 -7.33 0.14 -6.24
C SER A 423 -8.06 1.02 -7.22
N MET A 424 -9.38 0.83 -7.40
CA MET A 424 -10.12 1.39 -8.53
C MET A 424 -11.64 1.21 -8.36
N VAL A 425 -12.37 2.07 -9.06
CA VAL A 425 -13.80 1.88 -9.31
C VAL A 425 -13.95 0.77 -10.35
N LEU A 426 -14.73 -0.25 -10.01
CA LEU A 426 -14.90 -1.50 -10.76
C LEU A 426 -16.34 -1.66 -11.22
N PRO A 427 -16.58 -2.36 -12.33
CA PRO A 427 -17.93 -2.59 -12.80
C PRO A 427 -18.62 -3.70 -11.99
N LYS A 428 -19.94 -3.69 -11.94
CA LYS A 428 -20.75 -4.63 -11.13
C LYS A 428 -20.42 -6.10 -11.39
N GLU A 429 -20.03 -6.49 -12.60
CA GLU A 429 -19.71 -7.88 -12.96
C GLU A 429 -18.54 -8.44 -12.14
N THR A 430 -17.70 -7.57 -11.56
CA THR A 430 -16.62 -8.01 -10.68
C THR A 430 -17.13 -8.59 -9.36
N VAL A 431 -18.31 -8.19 -8.87
CA VAL A 431 -18.97 -8.84 -7.71
C VAL A 431 -19.32 -10.29 -8.04
N THR A 432 -19.80 -10.55 -9.25
CA THR A 432 -20.10 -11.92 -9.71
C THR A 432 -18.86 -12.78 -9.77
N ALA A 433 -17.77 -12.28 -10.36
CA ALA A 433 -16.52 -13.02 -10.39
C ALA A 433 -15.98 -13.34 -8.98
N PHE A 434 -16.12 -12.38 -8.05
CA PHE A 434 -15.72 -12.60 -6.65
C PHE A 434 -16.60 -13.64 -5.95
N ARG A 435 -17.92 -13.62 -6.15
CA ARG A 435 -18.83 -14.65 -5.65
C ARG A 435 -18.48 -16.04 -6.17
N GLU A 436 -18.22 -16.18 -7.47
CA GLU A 436 -17.85 -17.46 -8.10
C GLU A 436 -16.57 -18.02 -7.50
N TYR A 437 -15.59 -17.16 -7.21
CA TYR A 437 -14.37 -17.55 -6.52
C TYR A 437 -14.62 -18.04 -5.09
N VAL A 438 -15.48 -17.34 -4.33
CA VAL A 438 -15.87 -17.78 -2.97
C VAL A 438 -16.61 -19.11 -3.02
N GLU A 439 -17.54 -19.28 -3.96
CA GLU A 439 -18.29 -20.53 -4.17
C GLU A 439 -17.38 -21.69 -4.55
N PHE A 440 -16.38 -21.45 -5.40
CA PHE A 440 -15.35 -22.44 -5.73
C PHE A 440 -14.59 -22.90 -4.49
N ILE A 441 -14.21 -21.99 -3.59
CA ILE A 441 -13.52 -22.33 -2.34
C ILE A 441 -14.41 -23.18 -1.43
N VAL A 442 -15.65 -22.74 -1.20
CA VAL A 442 -16.63 -23.45 -0.34
C VAL A 442 -16.83 -24.87 -0.85
N THR A 443 -17.17 -25.02 -2.14
CA THR A 443 -17.46 -26.33 -2.74
C THR A 443 -16.23 -27.25 -2.75
N THR A 444 -15.04 -26.71 -2.99
CA THR A 444 -13.78 -27.45 -2.95
C THR A 444 -13.49 -28.00 -1.55
N VAL A 445 -13.69 -27.17 -0.53
CA VAL A 445 -13.46 -27.54 0.87
C VAL A 445 -14.49 -28.55 1.36
N GLU A 446 -15.78 -28.32 1.11
CA GLU A 446 -16.85 -29.26 1.48
C GLU A 446 -16.61 -30.65 0.88
N LYS A 447 -16.26 -30.71 -0.40
CA LYS A 447 -15.91 -31.96 -1.07
C LYS A 447 -14.69 -32.63 -0.45
N SER A 448 -13.64 -31.85 -0.16
CA SER A 448 -12.42 -32.39 0.42
C SER A 448 -12.64 -32.96 1.83
N ILE A 449 -13.48 -32.30 2.64
CA ILE A 449 -13.90 -32.81 3.95
C ILE A 449 -14.73 -34.10 3.78
N ALA A 450 -15.68 -34.13 2.84
CA ALA A 450 -16.51 -35.31 2.57
C ALA A 450 -15.68 -36.51 2.08
N ASP A 451 -14.64 -36.25 1.30
CA ASP A 451 -13.67 -37.26 0.82
C ASP A 451 -12.67 -37.71 1.92
N GLY A 452 -12.75 -37.12 3.11
CA GLY A 452 -11.88 -37.47 4.24
C GLY A 452 -10.47 -36.88 4.19
N LYS A 453 -10.22 -35.88 3.32
CA LYS A 453 -8.92 -35.21 3.21
C LYS A 453 -8.64 -34.33 4.43
N THR A 454 -7.37 -34.29 4.82
CA THR A 454 -6.84 -33.36 5.81
C THR A 454 -6.79 -31.93 5.26
N LEU A 455 -6.62 -30.95 6.16
CA LEU A 455 -6.37 -29.56 5.80
C LEU A 455 -5.18 -29.43 4.82
N GLN A 456 -4.04 -30.05 5.18
CA GLN A 456 -2.82 -30.00 4.36
C GLN A 456 -3.06 -30.61 2.98
N GLU A 457 -3.66 -31.80 2.89
CA GLU A 457 -3.98 -32.43 1.60
C GLU A 457 -4.95 -31.59 0.75
N THR A 458 -5.88 -30.87 1.39
CA THR A 458 -6.81 -29.97 0.69
C THR A 458 -6.07 -28.75 0.14
N GLN A 459 -5.17 -28.15 0.91
CA GLN A 459 -4.35 -27.02 0.47
C GLN A 459 -3.35 -27.43 -0.62
N ASP A 460 -2.74 -28.60 -0.53
CA ASP A 460 -1.74 -29.05 -1.51
C ASP A 460 -2.38 -29.44 -2.86
N SER A 461 -3.64 -29.87 -2.86
CA SER A 461 -4.33 -30.34 -4.07
C SER A 461 -5.15 -29.28 -4.80
N VAL A 462 -5.37 -28.10 -4.21
CA VAL A 462 -6.18 -27.05 -4.85
C VAL A 462 -5.35 -26.23 -5.85
N VAL A 463 -5.93 -26.04 -7.03
CA VAL A 463 -5.41 -25.19 -8.11
C VAL A 463 -6.57 -24.37 -8.65
N LEU A 464 -6.33 -23.11 -8.97
CA LEU A 464 -7.30 -22.20 -9.57
C LEU A 464 -7.67 -22.71 -10.98
N PRO A 465 -8.96 -22.93 -11.27
CA PRO A 465 -9.38 -23.40 -12.60
C PRO A 465 -9.16 -22.36 -13.69
N GLU A 466 -8.92 -22.82 -14.94
CA GLU A 466 -8.73 -21.96 -16.12
C GLU A 466 -9.92 -21.05 -16.43
N GLU A 467 -11.12 -21.37 -15.94
CA GLU A 467 -12.31 -20.51 -16.10
C GLU A 467 -12.13 -19.14 -15.40
N PHE A 468 -11.22 -19.06 -14.42
CA PHE A 468 -10.83 -17.81 -13.78
C PHE A 468 -9.76 -17.04 -14.57
N ASP A 469 -9.21 -17.54 -15.69
CA ASP A 469 -8.18 -16.83 -16.46
C ASP A 469 -8.65 -15.45 -16.93
N SER A 470 -9.94 -15.34 -17.27
CA SER A 470 -10.55 -14.05 -17.64
C SER A 470 -10.61 -13.06 -16.48
N TRP A 471 -10.62 -13.54 -15.24
CA TRP A 471 -10.54 -12.77 -14.01
C TRP A 471 -9.08 -12.39 -13.71
N ILE A 472 -8.14 -13.34 -13.86
CA ILE A 472 -6.69 -13.12 -13.70
C ILE A 472 -6.18 -12.02 -14.65
N ASN A 473 -6.59 -12.07 -15.91
CA ASN A 473 -6.18 -11.13 -16.94
C ASN A 473 -6.71 -9.70 -16.74
N LYS A 474 -7.76 -9.54 -15.92
CA LYS A 474 -8.34 -8.23 -15.58
C LYS A 474 -7.74 -7.63 -14.32
N MET A 475 -6.83 -8.33 -13.64
CA MET A 475 -6.15 -7.83 -12.46
C MET A 475 -4.96 -6.93 -12.82
N PRO A 476 -4.74 -5.82 -12.09
CA PRO A 476 -3.54 -5.01 -12.16
C PRO A 476 -2.43 -5.72 -11.40
N PHE A 477 -2.02 -6.89 -11.89
CA PHE A 477 -0.76 -7.44 -11.46
C PHE A 477 0.35 -6.46 -11.85
N PRO A 478 1.44 -6.40 -11.06
CA PRO A 478 2.72 -6.01 -11.61
C PRO A 478 2.96 -6.75 -12.93
N PRO A 479 3.76 -6.21 -13.85
CA PRO A 479 4.06 -6.90 -15.10
C PRO A 479 4.68 -8.27 -14.81
N MET A 480 3.85 -9.29 -14.94
CA MET A 480 4.06 -10.67 -14.61
C MET A 480 3.59 -11.50 -15.80
N SER A 481 4.30 -12.59 -16.09
CA SER A 481 3.81 -13.62 -17.02
C SER A 481 2.51 -14.24 -16.50
N GLU A 482 1.71 -14.82 -17.39
CA GLU A 482 0.49 -15.53 -17.00
C GLU A 482 0.77 -16.64 -15.97
N ASP A 483 1.88 -17.36 -16.12
CA ASP A 483 2.31 -18.40 -15.18
C ASP A 483 2.58 -17.83 -13.77
N GLU A 484 3.25 -16.68 -13.67
CA GLU A 484 3.50 -16.01 -12.39
C GLU A 484 2.20 -15.51 -11.75
N LYS A 485 1.24 -15.02 -12.54
CA LYS A 485 -0.09 -14.63 -12.05
C LYS A 485 -0.84 -15.82 -11.48
N HIS A 486 -0.83 -16.94 -12.20
CA HIS A 486 -1.45 -18.18 -11.75
C HIS A 486 -0.78 -18.70 -10.46
N GLN A 487 0.55 -18.66 -10.38
CA GLN A 487 1.27 -19.12 -9.20
C GLN A 487 0.94 -18.26 -7.97
N ALA A 488 0.97 -16.93 -8.11
CA ALA A 488 0.63 -16.00 -7.02
C ALA A 488 -0.81 -16.22 -6.51
N LEU A 489 -1.77 -16.40 -7.42
CA LEU A 489 -3.16 -16.66 -7.05
C LEU A 489 -3.38 -18.04 -6.46
N ASN A 490 -2.65 -19.06 -6.91
CA ASN A 490 -2.69 -20.39 -6.32
C ASN A 490 -2.21 -20.37 -4.88
N VAL A 491 -1.12 -19.65 -4.56
CA VAL A 491 -0.66 -19.49 -3.16
C VAL A 491 -1.76 -18.88 -2.29
N ARG A 492 -2.39 -17.80 -2.76
CA ARG A 492 -3.47 -17.12 -2.04
C ARG A 492 -4.70 -18.02 -1.88
N LEU A 493 -5.06 -18.77 -2.91
CA LEU A 493 -6.13 -19.76 -2.88
C LEU A 493 -5.91 -20.81 -1.79
N ARG A 494 -4.68 -21.33 -1.63
CA ARG A 494 -4.34 -22.30 -0.57
C ARG A 494 -4.52 -21.72 0.83
N PHE A 495 -4.15 -20.45 1.02
CA PHE A 495 -4.37 -19.76 2.30
C PHE A 495 -5.87 -19.67 2.62
N ASN A 496 -6.67 -19.22 1.65
CA ASN A 496 -8.11 -19.05 1.80
C ASN A 496 -8.84 -20.38 2.04
N VAL A 497 -8.46 -21.42 1.30
CA VAL A 497 -8.93 -22.79 1.50
C VAL A 497 -8.63 -23.27 2.92
N GLY A 498 -7.48 -22.90 3.48
CA GLY A 498 -7.14 -23.25 4.85
C GLY A 498 -8.04 -22.57 5.89
N GLY A 499 -8.33 -21.28 5.70
CA GLY A 499 -9.31 -20.56 6.51
C GLY A 499 -10.71 -21.16 6.43
N ALA A 500 -11.19 -21.37 5.20
CA ALA A 500 -12.48 -22.00 4.91
C ALA A 500 -12.62 -23.40 5.51
N TYR A 501 -11.59 -24.25 5.37
CA TYR A 501 -11.59 -25.61 5.92
C TYR A 501 -11.75 -25.62 7.43
N ARG A 502 -11.03 -24.74 8.15
CA ARG A 502 -11.17 -24.61 9.60
C ARG A 502 -12.60 -24.22 9.99
N GLN A 503 -13.20 -23.27 9.29
CA GLN A 503 -14.59 -22.87 9.56
C GLN A 503 -15.59 -23.97 9.25
N ILE A 504 -15.59 -24.48 8.02
CA ILE A 504 -16.58 -25.48 7.58
C ILE A 504 -16.50 -26.73 8.46
N LYS A 505 -15.30 -27.09 8.94
CA LYS A 505 -15.14 -28.19 9.91
C LYS A 505 -15.59 -27.83 11.33
N ALA A 506 -15.42 -26.58 11.76
CA ALA A 506 -15.88 -26.08 13.06
C ALA A 506 -17.42 -25.96 13.13
N TYR A 507 -18.10 -25.77 12.00
CA TYR A 507 -19.56 -25.74 11.90
C TYR A 507 -20.12 -27.09 11.44
N GLN A 508 -20.64 -27.93 12.35
CA GLN A 508 -21.40 -29.13 11.96
C GLN A 508 -22.89 -28.83 12.03
N ASN A 509 -23.63 -29.07 10.93
CA ASN A 509 -25.09 -28.91 10.85
C ASN A 509 -25.62 -27.51 11.22
N GLY A 510 -24.83 -26.46 11.02
CA GLY A 510 -25.23 -25.08 11.32
C GLY A 510 -25.07 -24.67 12.80
N GLU A 511 -24.46 -25.50 13.64
CA GLU A 511 -24.06 -25.15 15.01
C GLU A 511 -22.53 -25.07 15.12
N GLU A 512 -22.04 -24.04 15.80
CA GLU A 512 -20.62 -23.85 16.10
C GLU A 512 -20.17 -24.93 17.11
N VAL A 513 -19.31 -25.84 16.68
CA VAL A 513 -18.79 -26.96 17.50
C VAL A 513 -17.46 -26.58 18.16
N ILE A 514 -16.77 -25.56 17.65
CA ILE A 514 -15.47 -25.07 18.13
C ILE A 514 -15.47 -23.55 18.01
N ASP A 515 -15.10 -22.85 19.10
CA ASP A 515 -14.93 -21.39 19.13
C ASP A 515 -13.86 -20.96 18.11
N ILE A 516 -14.33 -20.39 16.99
CA ILE A 516 -13.48 -19.98 15.88
C ILE A 516 -12.55 -18.82 16.24
N HIS A 517 -12.84 -18.06 17.32
CA HIS A 517 -12.02 -16.93 17.75
C HIS A 517 -10.76 -17.36 18.52
N ASN A 518 -10.69 -18.61 18.99
CA ASN A 518 -9.58 -19.17 19.77
C ASN A 518 -8.70 -20.18 19.01
N MET A 519 -8.93 -20.38 17.71
CA MET A 519 -8.06 -21.26 16.90
C MET A 519 -6.73 -20.55 16.62
N SER A 520 -5.63 -21.05 17.19
CA SER A 520 -4.27 -20.60 16.84
C SER A 520 -3.93 -20.96 15.39
N LEU A 521 -3.29 -20.02 14.68
CA LEU A 521 -2.79 -20.20 13.32
C LEU A 521 -1.75 -21.32 13.22
#